data_AF-A0A0A0DR76-F1
#
_entry.id   AF-A0A0A0DR76-F1
#
_cell.length_a   1.000
_cell.length_b   1.000
_cell.length_c   1.000
_cell.angle_alpha   90.00
_cell.angle_beta   90.00
_cell.angle_gamma   90.00
#
_symmetry.space_group_name_H-M   'P 1'
#
loop_
_entity.id
_entity.type
_entity.pdbx_description
1 polymer ?
#
loop_
_entity_poly.entity_id
_entity_poly.type
_entity_poly.pdbx_seq_one_letter_code
_entity_poly.pdbx_strand_id
1 'polypeptide(L)'
;MNWFDNVSSDCDQPIAPARLMQGHWRHRLHAYAEPALCRVVVDVAEPRVVAAQVIENGIARDLGASVLEELTQTLLDQEVHHHPSAWGFTECTMLPNWARPTFSERQIEELERIEGYLIEASEDTFDSVLKLRDEFLKSIGLTDLDIYRAVRQPQQGKAPRKSSRMLVN
;
A
#
# COMPACT_ATOMS: atom_id res chain seq x y z
N MET A 1 -1.03 25.96 21.36
CA MET A 1 -1.79 24.85 21.95
C MET A 1 -2.04 23.87 20.82
N ASN A 2 -1.29 22.76 20.80
CA ASN A 2 -1.40 21.74 19.77
C ASN A 2 -2.66 20.91 20.06
N TRP A 3 -3.71 21.10 19.25
CA TRP A 3 -4.94 20.32 19.35
C TRP A 3 -4.71 18.80 19.21
N PHE A 4 -3.59 18.40 18.59
CA PHE A 4 -3.19 17.01 18.41
C PHE A 4 -2.66 16.31 19.67
N ASP A 5 -2.41 17.04 20.77
CA ASP A 5 -1.94 16.43 22.03
C ASP A 5 -3.09 15.81 22.86
N ASN A 6 -4.36 16.05 22.49
CA ASN A 6 -5.54 15.59 23.22
C ASN A 6 -6.29 14.42 22.54
N VAL A 7 -5.65 13.68 21.63
CA VAL A 7 -6.29 12.54 20.98
C VAL A 7 -6.22 11.32 21.89
N SER A 8 -7.36 11.05 22.54
CA SER A 8 -7.65 9.86 23.34
C SER A 8 -7.22 8.59 22.61
N SER A 9 -6.37 7.80 23.28
CA SER A 9 -5.84 6.56 22.80
C SER A 9 -6.80 5.40 23.04
N ASP A 10 -7.61 5.07 22.03
CA ASP A 10 -8.20 3.73 21.93
C ASP A 10 -7.35 2.80 21.03
N CYS A 11 -6.26 3.32 20.46
CA CYS A 11 -5.16 2.56 19.86
C CYS A 11 -3.83 3.12 20.40
N ASP A 12 -3.36 2.57 21.52
CA ASP A 12 -2.27 3.08 22.37
C ASP A 12 -0.86 3.15 21.72
N GLN A 13 -0.70 2.94 20.41
CA GLN A 13 0.59 3.06 19.76
C GLN A 13 0.49 3.81 18.42
N PRO A 14 1.28 4.89 18.22
CA PRO A 14 1.38 5.52 16.92
C PRO A 14 1.89 4.50 15.90
N ILE A 15 1.33 4.55 14.69
CA ILE A 15 1.81 3.73 13.57
C ILE A 15 3.26 4.13 13.30
N ALA A 16 4.17 3.18 13.46
CA ALA A 16 5.57 3.41 13.18
C ALA A 16 5.75 3.79 11.69
N PRO A 17 6.64 4.75 11.37
CA PRO A 17 6.98 5.02 9.98
C PRO A 17 7.44 3.74 9.28
N ALA A 18 7.01 3.55 8.04
CA ALA A 18 7.34 2.36 7.28
C ALA A 18 8.86 2.27 7.06
N ARG A 19 9.38 1.05 7.14
CA ARG A 19 10.77 0.75 6.80
C ARG A 19 10.73 -0.12 5.55
N LEU A 20 10.62 0.52 4.39
CA LEU A 20 10.39 -0.20 3.14
C LEU A 20 11.68 -0.78 2.58
N MET A 21 11.59 -2.04 2.15
CA MET A 21 12.65 -2.76 1.46
C MET A 21 12.08 -3.31 0.15
N GLN A 22 12.78 -3.13 -0.96
CA GLN A 22 12.42 -3.70 -2.25
C GLN A 22 13.39 -4.80 -2.67
N GLY A 23 12.89 -5.83 -3.34
CA GLY A 23 13.69 -6.95 -3.79
C GLY A 23 12.96 -7.83 -4.77
N HIS A 24 13.52 -9.00 -5.02
CA HIS A 24 12.91 -10.02 -5.84
C HIS A 24 12.67 -11.28 -5.04
N TRP A 25 11.55 -11.95 -5.31
CA TRP A 25 11.19 -13.20 -4.66
C TRP A 25 10.67 -14.20 -5.67
N ARG A 26 11.03 -15.47 -5.51
CA ARG A 26 10.46 -16.55 -6.33
C ARG A 26 9.26 -17.13 -5.62
N HIS A 27 8.11 -17.07 -6.29
CA HIS A 27 6.86 -17.56 -5.72
C HIS A 27 6.05 -18.35 -6.75
N ARG A 28 5.41 -19.42 -6.27
CA ARG A 28 4.57 -20.28 -7.09
C ARG A 28 3.13 -19.78 -6.99
N LEU A 29 2.62 -19.17 -8.06
CA LEU A 29 1.30 -18.53 -8.10
C LEU A 29 0.10 -19.50 -7.97
N HIS A 30 0.32 -20.78 -8.24
CA HIS A 30 -0.67 -21.84 -8.01
C HIS A 30 0.03 -23.20 -7.93
N ALA A 31 -0.61 -24.21 -7.33
CA ALA A 31 0.00 -25.51 -7.01
C ALA A 31 0.84 -26.17 -8.13
N TYR A 32 0.43 -25.98 -9.39
CA TYR A 32 1.06 -26.58 -10.57
C TYR A 32 1.93 -25.62 -11.41
N ALA A 33 2.18 -24.39 -10.94
CA ALA A 33 3.02 -23.42 -11.64
C ALA A 33 4.51 -23.65 -11.34
N GLU A 34 5.34 -23.31 -12.32
CA GLU A 34 6.74 -23.01 -12.06
C GLU A 34 6.86 -21.72 -11.22
N PRO A 35 7.83 -21.63 -10.29
CA PRO A 35 8.05 -20.41 -9.54
C PRO A 35 8.35 -19.22 -10.46
N ALA A 36 7.52 -18.19 -10.37
CA ALA A 36 7.71 -16.95 -11.10
C ALA A 36 8.55 -15.97 -10.29
N LEU A 37 9.37 -15.17 -10.98
CA LEU A 37 10.11 -14.10 -10.34
C LEU A 37 9.18 -12.89 -10.15
N CYS A 38 8.95 -12.55 -8.90
CA CYS A 38 8.16 -11.39 -8.49
C CYS A 38 9.10 -10.28 -8.03
N ARG A 39 8.76 -9.04 -8.36
CA ARG A 39 9.29 -7.87 -7.64
C ARG A 39 8.39 -7.59 -6.45
N VAL A 40 8.99 -7.35 -5.29
CA VAL A 40 8.28 -7.26 -4.01
C VAL A 40 8.78 -6.05 -3.25
N VAL A 41 7.87 -5.34 -2.59
CA VAL A 41 8.18 -4.37 -1.55
C VAL A 41 7.61 -4.88 -0.24
N VAL A 42 8.42 -4.84 0.81
CA VAL A 42 8.02 -5.20 2.16
C VAL A 42 8.21 -4.01 3.09
N ASP A 43 7.36 -3.92 4.10
CA ASP A 43 7.59 -3.08 5.27
C ASP A 43 8.16 -3.97 6.37
N VAL A 44 9.32 -3.61 6.92
CA VAL A 44 9.92 -4.34 8.04
C VAL A 44 9.63 -3.69 9.40
N ALA A 45 9.01 -2.51 9.44
CA ALA A 45 8.48 -1.93 10.67
C ALA A 45 7.19 -2.63 11.09
N GLU A 46 6.32 -2.93 10.11
CA GLU A 46 5.19 -3.83 10.22
C GLU A 46 5.41 -5.00 9.24
N PRO A 47 6.05 -6.11 9.68
CA PRO A 47 6.53 -7.20 8.80
C PRO A 47 5.48 -7.76 7.83
N ARG A 48 5.37 -7.17 6.64
CA ARG A 48 4.39 -7.53 5.62
C ARG A 48 4.85 -7.18 4.21
N VAL A 49 4.29 -7.86 3.22
CA VAL A 49 4.40 -7.46 1.82
C VAL A 49 3.40 -6.33 1.54
N VAL A 50 3.91 -5.16 1.15
CA VAL A 50 3.05 -3.99 0.86
C VAL A 50 2.61 -3.94 -0.60
N ALA A 51 3.43 -4.46 -1.51
CA ALA A 51 3.13 -4.54 -2.94
C ALA A 51 3.97 -5.65 -3.58
N ALA A 52 3.39 -6.35 -4.56
CA ALA A 52 4.14 -7.27 -5.39
C ALA A 52 3.59 -7.32 -6.81
N GLN A 53 4.48 -7.51 -7.78
CA GLN A 53 4.16 -7.71 -9.18
C GLN A 53 4.93 -8.88 -9.74
N VAL A 54 4.24 -9.73 -10.50
CA VAL A 54 4.89 -10.75 -11.33
C VAL A 54 5.11 -10.18 -12.74
N ILE A 55 6.23 -10.52 -13.36
CA ILE A 55 6.51 -10.19 -14.76
C ILE A 55 6.50 -11.49 -15.55
N GLU A 56 5.40 -11.75 -16.27
CA GLU A 56 5.24 -12.92 -17.12
C GLU A 56 5.17 -12.48 -18.58
N ASN A 57 6.01 -13.07 -19.44
CA ASN A 57 6.03 -12.78 -20.88
C ASN A 57 6.15 -11.27 -21.20
N GLY A 58 6.90 -10.53 -20.38
CA GLY A 58 7.09 -9.08 -20.53
C GLY A 58 5.91 -8.23 -20.03
N ILE A 59 4.86 -8.85 -19.47
CA ILE A 59 3.70 -8.15 -18.91
C ILE A 59 3.79 -8.18 -17.39
N ALA A 60 3.86 -7.00 -16.78
CA ALA A 60 3.77 -6.86 -15.33
C ALA A 60 2.30 -6.93 -14.88
N ARG A 61 2.02 -7.75 -13.86
CA ARG A 61 0.71 -7.85 -13.23
C ARG A 61 0.84 -7.75 -11.72
N ASP A 62 -0.01 -6.91 -11.12
CA ASP A 62 -0.15 -6.84 -9.66
C ASP A 62 -0.63 -8.16 -9.10
N LEU A 63 -0.03 -8.60 -8.00
CA LEU A 63 -0.51 -9.73 -7.24
C LEU A 63 -1.65 -9.28 -6.32
N GLY A 64 -2.68 -10.12 -6.21
CA GLY A 64 -3.84 -9.85 -5.36
C GLY A 64 -3.56 -10.06 -3.87
N ALA A 65 -4.45 -9.57 -3.01
CA ALA A 65 -4.30 -9.57 -1.55
C ALA A 65 -3.96 -10.96 -0.97
N SER A 66 -4.68 -12.01 -1.40
CA SER A 66 -4.43 -13.39 -0.93
C SER A 66 -2.99 -13.86 -1.21
N VAL A 67 -2.43 -13.48 -2.36
CA VAL A 67 -1.05 -13.83 -2.71
C VAL A 67 -0.04 -13.01 -1.90
N LEU A 68 -0.37 -11.75 -1.58
CA LEU A 68 0.47 -10.93 -0.69
C LEU A 68 0.50 -11.48 0.73
N GLU A 69 -0.61 -12.02 1.23
CA GLU A 69 -0.68 -12.71 2.53
C GLU A 69 0.19 -13.97 2.53
N GLU A 70 0.08 -14.82 1.50
CA GLU A 70 0.93 -16.00 1.34
C GLU A 70 2.42 -15.65 1.25
N LEU A 71 2.77 -14.61 0.48
CA LEU A 71 4.14 -14.10 0.41
C LEU A 71 4.60 -13.56 1.76
N THR A 72 3.75 -12.83 2.47
CA THR A 72 4.06 -12.32 3.82
C THR A 72 4.39 -13.47 4.75
N GLN A 73 3.55 -14.50 4.82
CA GLN A 73 3.80 -15.68 5.65
C GLN A 73 5.10 -16.38 5.26
N THR A 74 5.34 -16.55 3.95
CA THR A 74 6.56 -17.18 3.44
C THR A 74 7.84 -16.43 3.86
N LEU A 75 7.80 -15.09 3.86
CA LEU A 75 8.92 -14.25 4.27
C LEU A 75 9.10 -14.24 5.79
N LEU A 76 8.02 -14.33 6.55
CA LEU A 76 8.05 -14.45 8.01
C LEU A 76 8.64 -15.80 8.45
N ASP A 77 8.19 -16.90 7.84
CA ASP A 77 8.68 -18.25 8.13
C ASP A 77 10.19 -18.41 7.85
N GLN A 78 10.72 -17.61 6.92
CA GLN A 78 12.14 -17.56 6.57
C GLN A 78 12.91 -16.43 7.28
N GLU A 79 12.25 -15.74 8.22
CA GLU A 79 12.84 -14.69 9.05
C GLU A 79 13.47 -13.54 8.24
N VAL A 80 12.99 -13.29 7.02
CA VAL A 80 13.56 -12.30 6.09
C VAL A 80 13.54 -10.90 6.70
N HIS A 81 12.52 -10.59 7.50
CA HIS A 81 12.33 -9.31 8.17
C HIS A 81 13.46 -8.94 9.16
N HIS A 82 14.21 -9.91 9.70
CA HIS A 82 15.34 -9.63 10.58
C HIS A 82 16.57 -9.13 9.81
N HIS A 83 16.85 -9.71 8.64
CA HIS A 83 18.05 -9.42 7.84
C HIS A 83 17.73 -9.36 6.33
N PRO A 84 16.88 -8.42 5.88
CA PRO A 84 16.37 -8.39 4.50
C PRO A 84 17.50 -8.25 3.46
N SER A 85 18.59 -7.57 3.80
CA SER A 85 19.76 -7.42 2.92
C SER A 85 20.48 -8.74 2.61
N ALA A 86 20.47 -9.72 3.53
CA ALA A 86 21.03 -11.05 3.28
C ALA A 86 20.25 -11.82 2.21
N TRP A 87 18.99 -11.42 1.97
CA TRP A 87 18.10 -11.95 0.94
C TRP A 87 18.10 -11.11 -0.34
N GLY A 88 19.01 -10.12 -0.44
CA GLY A 88 19.13 -9.26 -1.62
C GLY A 88 18.08 -8.16 -1.71
N PHE A 89 17.35 -7.86 -0.63
CA PHE A 89 16.51 -6.67 -0.56
C PHE A 89 17.35 -5.42 -0.30
N THR A 90 16.91 -4.30 -0.87
CA THR A 90 17.52 -2.98 -0.72
C THR A 90 16.49 -2.01 -0.14
N GLU A 91 16.93 -1.12 0.74
CA GLU A 91 16.08 -0.09 1.33
C GLU A 91 15.53 0.85 0.24
N CYS A 92 14.28 1.30 0.44
CA CYS A 92 13.68 2.36 -0.36
C CYS A 92 12.91 3.33 0.53
N THR A 93 13.16 4.63 0.42
CA THR A 93 12.44 5.63 1.24
C THR A 93 10.97 5.76 0.85
N MET A 94 10.67 5.61 -0.45
CA MET A 94 9.33 5.69 -1.01
C MET A 94 9.02 4.46 -1.85
N LEU A 95 7.75 4.16 -2.02
CA LEU A 95 7.28 3.11 -2.90
C LEU A 95 7.78 3.33 -4.33
N PRO A 96 8.31 2.30 -4.99
CA PRO A 96 8.64 2.36 -6.40
C PRO A 96 7.41 2.72 -7.26
N ASN A 97 7.61 3.44 -8.36
CA ASN A 97 6.51 3.88 -9.25
C ASN A 97 5.61 2.76 -9.81
N TRP A 98 6.08 1.52 -9.78
CA TRP A 98 5.30 0.36 -10.21
C TRP A 98 4.41 -0.22 -9.11
N ALA A 99 4.75 0.06 -7.85
CA ALA A 99 4.11 -0.55 -6.70
C ALA A 99 2.71 0.01 -6.54
N ARG A 100 1.75 -0.91 -6.38
CA ARG A 100 0.39 -0.57 -5.95
C ARG A 100 0.29 -0.92 -4.47
N PRO A 101 0.36 0.07 -3.56
CA PRO A 101 0.36 -0.22 -2.13
C PRO A 101 -0.94 -0.84 -1.67
N THR A 102 -0.81 -1.74 -0.70
CA THR A 102 -1.87 -2.18 0.20
C THR A 102 -1.63 -1.57 1.57
N PHE A 103 -2.71 -1.31 2.32
CA PHE A 103 -2.65 -0.80 3.68
C PHE A 103 -2.91 -1.93 4.67
N SER A 104 -2.27 -1.87 5.84
CA SER A 104 -2.68 -2.70 6.98
C SER A 104 -3.98 -2.18 7.58
N GLU A 105 -4.68 -3.00 8.36
CA GLU A 105 -5.91 -2.59 9.05
C GLU A 105 -5.67 -1.34 9.92
N ARG A 106 -4.55 -1.29 10.65
CA ARG A 106 -4.18 -0.11 11.44
C ARG A 106 -4.01 1.15 10.58
N GLN A 107 -3.37 1.01 9.43
CA GLN A 107 -3.21 2.12 8.49
C GLN A 107 -4.56 2.57 7.91
N ILE A 108 -5.50 1.65 7.70
CA ILE A 108 -6.86 1.98 7.26
C ILE A 108 -7.62 2.71 8.36
N GLU A 109 -7.63 2.19 9.60
CA GLU A 109 -8.27 2.81 10.76
C GLU A 109 -7.77 4.25 10.99
N GLU A 110 -6.46 4.46 10.85
CA GLU A 110 -5.85 5.79 10.98
C GLU A 110 -6.27 6.73 9.84
N LEU A 111 -6.40 6.23 8.61
CA LEU A 111 -6.91 7.02 7.49
C LEU A 111 -8.38 7.40 7.68
N GLU A 112 -9.20 6.46 8.15
CA GLU A 112 -10.62 6.70 8.47
C GLU A 112 -10.76 7.73 9.61
N ARG A 113 -9.88 7.68 10.61
CA ARG A 113 -9.82 8.69 11.68
C ARG A 113 -9.48 10.09 11.14
N ILE A 114 -8.45 10.18 10.28
CA ILE A 114 -8.06 11.44 9.64
C ILE A 114 -9.20 11.97 8.73
N GLU A 115 -9.90 11.08 8.03
CA GLU A 115 -11.08 11.45 7.24
C GLU A 115 -12.21 12.00 8.10
N GLY A 116 -12.47 11.42 9.28
CA GLY A 116 -13.40 11.98 10.26
C GLY A 116 -13.06 13.42 10.64
N TYR A 117 -11.77 13.73 10.85
CA TYR A 117 -11.34 15.10 11.12
C TYR A 117 -11.51 16.04 9.92
N LEU A 118 -11.33 15.56 8.70
CA LEU A 118 -11.58 16.38 7.50
C LEU A 118 -13.05 16.74 7.36
N ILE A 119 -13.96 15.85 7.75
CA ILE A 119 -15.41 16.09 7.74
C ILE A 119 -15.79 17.16 8.78
N GLU A 120 -15.16 17.12 9.95
CA GLU A 120 -15.44 18.06 11.05
C GLU A 120 -14.65 19.38 10.98
N ALA A 121 -13.65 19.46 10.10
CA ALA A 121 -12.76 20.61 10.01
C ALA A 121 -13.49 21.88 9.55
N SER A 122 -13.18 22.99 10.22
CA SER A 122 -13.52 24.35 9.76
C SER A 122 -12.52 24.85 8.72
N GLU A 123 -12.85 25.96 8.03
CA GLU A 123 -11.94 26.61 7.07
C GLU A 123 -10.53 26.87 7.65
N ASP A 124 -10.44 27.22 8.94
CA ASP A 124 -9.17 27.51 9.63
C ASP A 124 -8.34 26.26 9.94
N THR A 125 -8.96 25.08 10.04
CA THR A 125 -8.31 23.83 10.46
C THR A 125 -8.13 22.84 9.32
N PHE A 126 -8.86 23.03 8.22
CA PHE A 126 -8.86 22.15 7.05
C PHE A 126 -7.46 21.90 6.50
N ASP A 127 -6.66 22.95 6.27
CA ASP A 127 -5.30 22.82 5.75
C ASP A 127 -4.37 22.06 6.71
N SER A 128 -4.58 22.18 8.01
CA SER A 128 -3.79 21.45 9.01
C SER A 128 -4.11 19.96 9.01
N VAL A 129 -5.37 19.57 8.83
CA VAL A 129 -5.78 18.17 8.73
C VAL A 129 -5.33 17.56 7.40
N LEU A 130 -5.38 18.31 6.31
CA LEU A 130 -4.80 17.86 5.02
C LEU A 130 -3.29 17.61 5.15
N LYS A 131 -2.57 18.50 5.84
CA LYS A 131 -1.15 18.32 6.11
C LYS A 131 -0.88 17.06 6.93
N LEU A 132 -1.69 16.79 7.96
CA LEU A 132 -1.62 15.56 8.75
C LEU A 132 -1.79 14.31 7.88
N ARG A 133 -2.80 14.29 7.01
CA ARG A 133 -3.03 13.18 6.07
C ARG A 133 -1.81 12.97 5.17
N ASP A 134 -1.30 14.04 4.57
CA ASP A 134 -0.20 13.95 3.61
C ASP A 134 1.12 13.54 4.31
N GLU A 135 1.35 14.00 5.54
CA GLU A 135 2.47 13.55 6.38
C GLU A 135 2.35 12.07 6.76
N PHE A 136 1.15 11.60 7.11
CA PHE A 136 0.88 10.20 7.38
C PHE A 136 1.11 9.32 6.14
N LEU A 137 0.56 9.69 4.98
CA LEU A 137 0.75 8.94 3.73
C LEU A 137 2.23 8.88 3.33
N LYS A 138 2.99 9.96 3.55
CA LYS A 138 4.44 9.98 3.31
C LYS A 138 5.20 9.10 4.30
N SER A 139 4.79 9.04 5.56
CA SER A 139 5.46 8.22 6.57
C SER A 139 5.34 6.72 6.30
N ILE A 140 4.30 6.30 5.57
CA ILE A 140 4.11 4.92 5.09
C ILE A 140 4.63 4.72 3.64
N GLY A 141 5.33 5.72 3.10
CA GLY A 141 6.10 5.63 1.86
C GLY A 141 5.36 5.97 0.56
N LEU A 142 4.16 6.56 0.60
CA LEU A 142 3.47 7.02 -0.61
C LEU A 142 4.12 8.28 -1.18
N THR A 143 4.38 8.28 -2.49
CA THR A 143 4.93 9.45 -3.17
C THR A 143 3.89 10.57 -3.30
N ASP A 144 4.35 11.81 -3.53
CA ASP A 144 3.45 12.93 -3.85
C ASP A 144 2.57 12.62 -5.07
N LEU A 145 3.07 11.82 -6.01
CA LEU A 145 2.31 11.37 -7.18
C LEU A 145 1.19 10.40 -6.79
N ASP A 146 1.42 9.50 -5.85
CA ASP A 146 0.41 8.56 -5.35
C ASP A 146 -0.70 9.30 -4.61
N ILE A 147 -0.31 10.22 -3.72
CA ILE A 147 -1.23 11.09 -2.98
C ILE A 147 -2.08 11.90 -3.96
N TYR A 148 -1.44 12.54 -4.94
CA TYR A 148 -2.12 13.32 -5.96
C TYR A 148 -3.11 12.48 -6.79
N ARG A 149 -2.72 11.25 -7.18
CA ARG A 149 -3.59 10.32 -7.93
C ARG A 149 -4.81 9.92 -7.11
N ALA A 150 -4.64 9.65 -5.82
CA ALA A 150 -5.74 9.28 -4.93
C ALA A 150 -6.76 10.42 -4.79
N VAL A 151 -6.30 11.67 -4.68
CA VAL A 151 -7.18 12.85 -4.51
C VAL A 151 -7.90 13.24 -5.81
N ARG A 152 -7.27 13.07 -6.98
CA ARG A 152 -7.83 13.53 -8.26
C ARG A 152 -8.50 12.45 -9.10
N GLN A 153 -8.42 11.17 -8.75
CA GLN A 153 -9.25 10.18 -9.43
C GLN A 153 -10.69 10.42 -9.01
N PRO A 154 -11.60 10.86 -9.93
CA PRO A 154 -13.01 10.62 -9.67
C PRO A 154 -13.14 9.12 -9.44
N GLN A 155 -13.83 8.71 -8.38
CA GLN A 155 -14.21 7.29 -8.19
C GLN A 155 -14.56 6.77 -9.57
N GLN A 156 -13.75 5.85 -10.13
CA GLN A 156 -13.98 5.40 -11.49
C GLN A 156 -15.34 4.74 -11.50
N GLY A 157 -16.34 5.53 -11.87
CA GLY A 157 -17.70 5.09 -12.08
C GLY A 157 -17.60 3.91 -13.02
N LYS A 158 -18.22 2.80 -12.59
CA LYS A 158 -18.61 1.65 -13.39
C LYS A 158 -18.32 1.91 -14.86
N ALA A 159 -17.24 1.32 -15.39
CA ALA A 159 -16.94 1.40 -16.81
C ALA A 159 -18.24 1.12 -17.58
N PRO A 160 -18.69 2.00 -18.49
CA PRO A 160 -19.87 1.72 -19.28
C PRO A 160 -19.56 0.45 -20.06
N ARG A 161 -20.32 -0.62 -19.80
CA ARG A 161 -20.29 -1.83 -20.62
C ARG A 161 -20.43 -1.39 -22.07
N LYS A 162 -19.37 -1.55 -22.86
CA LYS A 162 -19.44 -1.45 -24.31
C LYS A 162 -20.45 -2.51 -24.77
N SER A 163 -21.70 -2.10 -24.97
CA SER A 163 -22.70 -2.88 -25.67
C SER A 163 -22.27 -2.96 -27.13
N SER A 164 -21.68 -4.09 -27.50
CA SER A 164 -21.32 -4.40 -28.87
C SER A 164 -22.57 -4.76 -29.66
N ARG A 165 -22.89 -3.88 -30.62
CA ARG A 165 -23.54 -4.11 -31.92
C ARG A 165 -24.83 -4.94 -31.98
N MET A 166 -25.86 -4.23 -32.39
CA MET A 166 -26.98 -4.74 -33.18
C MET A 166 -26.50 -5.61 -34.34
N LEU A 167 -27.05 -6.82 -34.42
CA LEU A 167 -27.22 -7.59 -35.65
C LEU A 167 -28.73 -7.59 -35.93
N VAL A 168 -29.13 -6.72 -36.86
CA VAL A 168 -30.44 -6.80 -37.50
C VAL A 168 -30.24 -7.71 -38.71
N ASN A 169 -30.96 -8.84 -38.74
CA ASN A 169 -31.29 -9.55 -39.96
C ASN A 169 -32.76 -9.28 -40.28
#